data_AF-A0A2E4MT27-F1
#
_entry.id   AF-A0A2E4MT27-F1
#
_cell.length_a   1.000
_cell.length_b   1.000
_cell.length_c   1.000
_cell.angle_alpha   90.00
_cell.angle_beta   90.00
_cell.angle_gamma   90.00
#
_symmetry.space_group_name_H-M   'P 1'
#
loop_
_entity.id
_entity.type
_entity.pdbx_description
1 polymer ?
#
loop_
_entity_poly.entity_id
_entity_poly.type
_entity_poly.pdbx_seq_one_letter_code
_entity_poly.pdbx_strand_id
1 'polypeptide(L)'
;MKIEEIIEAVMSEHQGLVLDTNWGKRGLFCNPGRSLPKGTYLMTFKERDGENDSASRIGRDGVYRLNLGIPKATFIDRFSSVPSRCTAGRTINGTLNF
;
A
#
# COMPACT_ATOMS: atom_id res chain seq x y z
N MET A 1 1.07 13.72 -7.13
CA MET A 1 2.16 13.41 -6.19
C MET A 1 2.87 12.17 -6.70
N LYS A 2 4.17 12.27 -6.93
CA LYS A 2 5.02 11.16 -7.38
C LYS A 2 5.32 10.22 -6.20
N ILE A 3 5.66 8.97 -6.50
CA ILE A 3 5.98 7.98 -5.47
C ILE A 3 7.18 8.43 -4.63
N GLU A 4 8.15 9.07 -5.27
CA GLU A 4 9.36 9.61 -4.67
C GLU A 4 9.06 10.68 -3.63
N GLU A 5 8.12 11.59 -3.93
CA GLU A 5 7.70 12.66 -3.01
C GLU A 5 7.07 12.09 -1.73
N ILE A 6 6.26 11.03 -1.86
CA ILE A 6 5.66 10.35 -0.71
C ILE A 6 6.73 9.64 0.12
N ILE A 7 7.66 8.94 -0.54
CA ILE A 7 8.75 8.24 0.14
C ILE A 7 9.60 9.22 0.93
N GLU A 8 9.98 10.33 0.31
CA GLU A 8 10.82 11.35 0.93
C GLU A 8 10.13 11.98 2.15
N ALA A 9 8.86 12.37 2.01
CA ALA A 9 8.08 12.92 3.12
C ALA A 9 8.05 11.96 4.33
N VAL A 10 7.72 10.70 4.09
CA VAL A 10 7.59 9.68 5.15
C VAL A 10 8.94 9.38 5.80
N MET A 11 10.01 9.25 5.01
CA MET A 11 11.36 8.97 5.54
C MET A 11 11.94 10.16 6.30
N SER A 12 11.55 11.40 5.97
CA SER A 12 12.00 12.60 6.69
C SER A 12 11.43 12.70 8.11
N GLU A 13 10.24 12.14 8.33
CA GLU A 13 9.53 12.20 9.62
C GLU A 13 9.74 10.96 10.50
N HIS A 14 10.24 9.86 9.92
CA HIS A 14 10.31 8.56 10.61
C HIS A 14 11.68 7.89 10.45
N GLN A 15 12.37 7.73 11.58
CA GLN A 15 13.63 7.00 11.64
C GLN A 15 13.43 5.49 11.60
N GLY A 16 14.47 4.76 11.14
CA GLY A 16 14.46 3.30 11.11
C GLY A 16 13.67 2.70 9.94
N LEU A 17 13.24 3.52 8.98
CA LEU A 17 12.64 3.05 7.73
C LEU A 17 13.72 2.68 6.70
N VAL A 18 13.43 1.64 5.92
CA VAL A 18 14.27 1.17 4.82
C VAL A 18 13.41 1.12 3.56
N LEU A 19 13.89 1.74 2.48
CA LEU A 19 13.34 1.56 1.14
C LEU A 19 13.92 0.29 0.52
N ASP A 20 13.05 -0.61 0.07
CA ASP A 20 13.44 -1.83 -0.65
C ASP A 20 12.38 -2.20 -1.70
N THR A 21 12.72 -3.15 -2.57
CA THR A 21 11.82 -3.72 -3.57
C THR A 21 11.46 -5.15 -3.19
N ASN A 22 10.17 -5.49 -3.25
CA ASN A 22 9.71 -6.86 -3.11
C ASN A 22 8.68 -7.22 -4.18
N TRP A 23 8.92 -8.31 -4.90
CA TRP A 23 8.06 -8.76 -6.02
C TRP A 23 7.81 -7.66 -7.07
N GLY A 24 8.85 -6.88 -7.39
CA GLY A 24 8.77 -5.77 -8.36
C GLY A 24 7.98 -4.55 -7.89
N LYS A 25 7.68 -4.46 -6.59
CA LYS A 25 6.99 -3.31 -5.96
C LYS A 25 7.95 -2.59 -5.05
N ARG A 26 7.94 -1.26 -5.12
CA ARG A 26 8.68 -0.40 -4.19
C ARG A 26 7.94 -0.33 -2.86
N GLY A 27 8.66 -0.34 -1.75
CA GLY A 27 8.03 -0.25 -0.43
C GLY A 27 8.95 0.28 0.65
N LEU A 28 8.34 0.85 1.68
CA LEU A 28 9.00 1.22 2.91
C LEU A 28 8.74 0.15 3.96
N PHE A 29 9.81 -0.21 4.66
CA PHE A 29 9.83 -1.24 5.69
C PHE A 29 10.35 -0.65 6.99
N CYS A 30 9.68 -0.94 8.10
CA CYS A 30 10.20 -0.64 9.42
C CYS A 30 11.29 -1.67 9.76
N ASN A 31 12.53 -1.22 9.89
CA ASN A 31 13.67 -2.07 10.25
C ASN A 31 14.74 -1.28 11.05
N PRO A 32 14.42 -0.82 12.28
CA PRO A 32 15.39 -0.12 13.10
C PRO A 32 16.65 -0.98 13.34
N GLY A 33 17.81 -0.39 13.09
CA GLY A 33 19.11 -1.07 13.23
C GLY A 33 19.33 -2.24 12.26
N ARG A 34 18.47 -2.43 11.25
CA ARG A 34 18.52 -3.58 10.32
C ARG A 34 18.52 -4.94 11.04
N SER A 35 17.79 -5.03 12.16
CA SER A 35 17.69 -6.23 12.99
C SER A 35 17.01 -7.42 12.29
N LEU A 36 16.18 -7.15 11.28
CA LEU A 36 15.53 -8.16 10.46
C LEU A 36 16.13 -8.18 9.04
N PRO A 37 16.10 -9.33 8.33
CA PRO A 37 16.59 -9.41 6.95
C PRO A 37 15.91 -8.41 5.99
N LYS A 38 14.61 -8.16 6.17
CA LYS A 38 13.83 -7.21 5.34
C LYS A 38 13.00 -6.19 6.13
N GLY A 39 12.89 -6.33 7.44
CA GLY A 39 11.95 -5.53 8.25
C GLY A 39 10.49 -5.95 8.08
N THR A 40 9.59 -5.10 8.57
CA THR A 40 8.13 -5.27 8.45
C THR A 40 7.56 -4.24 7.49
N TYR A 41 6.59 -4.63 6.67
CA TYR A 41 5.93 -3.71 5.74
C TYR A 41 5.30 -2.53 6.47
N LEU A 42 5.64 -1.31 6.05
CA LEU A 42 4.89 -0.10 6.38
C LEU A 42 3.93 0.26 5.25
N MET A 43 4.48 0.44 4.03
CA MET A 43 3.69 0.77 2.85
C MET A 43 4.35 0.26 1.57
N THR A 44 3.54 0.02 0.54
CA THR A 44 4.01 -0.43 -0.78
C THR A 44 3.30 0.29 -1.91
N PHE A 45 4.02 0.50 -3.01
CA PHE A 45 3.52 1.09 -4.24
C PHE A 45 3.44 0.01 -5.31
N LYS A 46 2.28 -0.08 -5.95
CA LYS A 46 2.07 -0.91 -7.13
C LYS A 46 1.84 -0.02 -8.35
N GLU A 47 2.65 -0.22 -9.37
CA GLU A 47 2.54 0.48 -10.65
C GLU A 47 1.95 -0.44 -11.74
N ARG A 48 1.78 -1.74 -11.44
CA ARG A 48 1.17 -2.73 -12.34
C ARG A 48 0.30 -3.72 -11.56
N ASP A 49 -0.76 -4.17 -12.22
CA ASP A 49 -1.63 -5.22 -11.70
C ASP A 49 -0.93 -6.59 -11.78
N GLY A 50 -1.25 -7.46 -10.83
CA GLY A 50 -1.03 -8.90 -10.93
C GLY A 50 -2.37 -9.65 -10.97
N GLU A 51 -2.32 -10.98 -11.02
CA GLU A 51 -3.52 -11.82 -11.11
C GLU A 51 -4.55 -11.52 -10.02
N ASN A 52 -4.08 -11.29 -8.78
CA ASN A 52 -4.94 -11.07 -7.63
C ASN A 52 -5.60 -9.69 -7.57
N ASP A 53 -5.13 -8.73 -8.36
CA ASP A 53 -5.62 -7.35 -8.29
C ASP A 53 -5.86 -6.67 -9.65
N SER A 54 -6.03 -7.46 -10.70
CA SER A 54 -6.40 -7.03 -12.06
C SER A 54 -7.65 -6.14 -12.14
N ALA A 55 -8.57 -6.25 -11.17
CA ALA A 55 -9.71 -5.36 -11.05
C ALA A 55 -9.34 -3.88 -10.80
N SER A 56 -8.13 -3.62 -10.29
CA SER A 56 -7.67 -2.27 -9.94
C SER A 56 -7.35 -1.41 -11.18
N ARG A 57 -7.02 -2.04 -12.32
CA ARG A 57 -6.69 -1.38 -13.59
C ARG A 57 -5.61 -0.29 -13.42
N ILE A 58 -4.51 -0.65 -12.77
CA ILE A 58 -3.43 0.28 -12.39
C ILE A 58 -2.47 0.58 -13.55
N GLY A 59 -2.43 -0.25 -14.61
CA GLY A 59 -1.49 -0.10 -15.74
C GLY A 59 -1.69 1.13 -16.65
N ARG A 60 -2.27 2.22 -16.13
CA ARG A 60 -2.44 3.53 -16.78
C ARG A 60 -1.28 4.44 -16.41
N ASP A 61 -0.89 5.33 -17.32
CA ASP A 61 0.24 6.22 -17.06
C ASP A 61 -0.04 7.16 -15.88
N GLY A 62 0.97 7.35 -15.04
CA GLY A 62 0.88 8.17 -13.82
C GLY A 62 -0.01 7.61 -12.70
N VAL A 63 -0.57 6.40 -12.83
CA VAL A 63 -1.43 5.78 -11.81
C VAL A 63 -0.66 4.69 -11.04
N TYR A 64 -0.77 4.72 -9.71
CA TYR A 64 -0.27 3.67 -8.84
C TYR A 64 -1.26 3.42 -7.71
N ARG A 65 -1.15 2.24 -7.08
CA ARG A 65 -1.85 1.93 -5.83
C ARG A 65 -0.88 1.98 -4.67
N LEU A 66 -1.20 2.83 -3.69
CA LEU A 66 -0.58 2.80 -2.37
C LEU A 66 -1.31 1.80 -1.48
N ASN A 67 -0.57 0.88 -0.87
CA ASN A 67 -1.08 -0.04 0.13
C ASN A 67 -0.39 0.23 1.46
N LEU A 68 -1.18 0.52 2.49
CA LEU A 68 -0.75 0.76 3.87
C LEU A 68 -1.71 0.06 4.84
N GLY A 69 -1.19 -0.36 6.00
CA GLY A 69 -2.00 -0.89 7.08
C GLY A 69 -2.52 0.24 7.98
N ILE A 70 -3.80 0.20 8.34
CA ILE A 70 -4.38 1.05 9.39
C ILE A 70 -5.17 0.21 10.40
N PRO A 71 -5.33 0.66 11.65
CA PRO A 71 -6.18 -0.02 12.62
C PRO A 71 -7.63 -0.12 12.14
N LYS A 72 -8.31 -1.22 12.49
CA LYS A 72 -9.72 -1.45 12.12
C LYS A 72 -10.63 -0.32 12.61
N ALA A 73 -10.39 0.19 13.82
CA ALA A 73 -11.15 1.31 14.37
C ALA A 73 -11.01 2.57 13.50
N THR A 74 -9.78 2.91 13.09
CA THR A 74 -9.50 4.04 12.16
C THR A 74 -10.17 3.85 10.81
N PHE A 75 -10.19 2.62 10.28
CA PHE A 75 -10.89 2.33 9.03
C PHE A 75 -12.41 2.56 9.17
N ILE A 76 -13.02 2.05 10.24
CA ILE A 76 -14.47 2.19 10.48
C ILE A 76 -14.85 3.65 10.73
N ASP A 77 -14.05 4.38 11.51
CA ASP A 77 -14.26 5.81 11.74
C ASP A 77 -14.29 6.60 10.42
N ARG A 78 -13.37 6.28 9.49
CA ARG A 78 -13.25 6.97 8.22
C ARG A 78 -14.23 6.49 7.14
N PHE A 79 -14.58 5.21 7.13
CA PHE A 79 -15.31 4.55 6.04
C PHE A 79 -16.62 3.87 6.47
N SER A 80 -17.05 4.06 7.72
CA SER A 80 -18.27 3.54 8.35
C SER A 80 -18.37 2.02 8.52
N SER A 81 -17.88 1.22 7.56
CA SER A 81 -17.92 -0.25 7.65
C SER A 81 -16.78 -0.88 6.86
N VAL A 82 -16.38 -2.09 7.26
CA VAL A 82 -15.41 -2.89 6.52
C VAL A 82 -16.15 -3.66 5.44
N PRO A 83 -15.81 -3.49 4.15
CA PRO A 83 -16.49 -4.17 3.07
C PRO A 83 -16.18 -5.67 3.05
N SER A 84 -17.08 -6.47 2.48
CA SER A 84 -16.88 -7.92 2.35
C SER A 84 -15.62 -8.25 1.53
N ARG A 85 -14.98 -9.38 1.82
CA ARG A 85 -13.82 -9.81 1.05
C ARG A 85 -14.23 -10.21 -0.36
N CYS A 86 -13.59 -9.61 -1.37
CA CYS A 86 -13.76 -10.00 -2.76
C CYS A 86 -12.86 -11.20 -3.12
N THR A 87 -13.27 -11.98 -4.14
CA THR A 87 -12.39 -12.96 -4.79
C THR A 87 -11.27 -12.27 -5.56
N ALA A 88 -10.18 -13.00 -5.81
CA ALA A 88 -8.99 -12.50 -6.50
C ALA A 88 -9.35 -11.89 -7.88
N GLY A 89 -8.82 -10.68 -8.16
CA GLY A 89 -9.03 -10.01 -9.44
C GLY A 89 -10.46 -9.50 -9.68
N ARG A 90 -11.30 -9.41 -8.64
CA ARG A 90 -12.70 -8.99 -8.75
C ARG A 90 -13.00 -7.77 -7.86
N THR A 91 -14.18 -7.19 -8.05
CA THR A 91 -14.76 -6.16 -7.18
C THR A 91 -16.04 -6.67 -6.51
N ILE A 92 -16.44 -6.00 -5.44
CA ILE A 92 -17.78 -6.15 -4.83
C ILE A 92 -18.53 -4.83 -4.96
N ASN A 93 -19.86 -4.91 -4.95
CA ASN A 93 -20.69 -3.72 -4.85
C ASN A 93 -20.67 -3.19 -3.41
N GLY A 94 -20.54 -1.88 -3.26
CA GLY A 94 -20.54 -1.22 -1.97
C GLY A 94 -20.70 0.29 -2.13
N THR A 95 -20.82 0.99 -1.00
CA THR A 95 -20.96 2.46 -0.98
C THR A 95 -19.62 3.19 -1.05
N LEU A 96 -18.51 2.47 -0.87
CA LEU A 96 -17.17 3.04 -0.91
C LEU A 96 -16.65 3.06 -2.36
N ASN A 97 -16.22 4.23 -2.83
CA ASN A 97 -15.59 4.44 -4.13
C ASN A 97 -14.22 5.08 -3.90
N PHE A 98 -13.15 4.33 -4.18
CA PHE A 98 -11.75 4.70 -3.92
C PHE A 98 -10.97 4.86 -5.22
#